data_AF-A0A8P4K0J9-F1
#
_entry.id   AF-A0A8P4K0J9-F1
#
_cell.length_a   1.000
_cell.length_b   1.000
_cell.length_c   1.000
_cell.angle_alpha   90.00
_cell.angle_beta   90.00
_cell.angle_gamma   90.00
#
_symmetry.space_group_name_H-M   'P 1'
#
loop_
_entity.id
_entity.type
_entity.pdbx_description
1 polymer ?
#
loop_
_entity_poly.entity_id
_entity_poly.type
_entity_poly.pdbx_seq_one_letter_code
_entity_poly.pdbx_strand_id
1 'polypeptide(L)'
;MDERRGNGKRCTDGDDSASPASSCSVAVATHRARPLLCNRMERKMEENTVRDVETGSETGGEDALVGNVNKMMVSPPGYSGAPRKGHLVFDACFESGNLGRVDYISEFEFDLFIRPDTCNPRFRVWFNFTVENVRETQRVIFNVVNFSKTKSLYRDGMSPVVKSTSRPKWQRLPAKNVYYYRCPDHRRNYVMSFAFCFDREDDVYQFAYCYPYTYSRLQHYLASLDRRNLPYLQREQLGLSVQQRRLDLLTITNSDHHQSPERGKKLVFLTARVHPGESPASFICQGVIDFLVSQHPVAQILRDHVIFKIVPMLNPDGVYLGNYRCSLMGFDLNRHWQDPSPWAHPTLHAVKQLIVQMNQDPRVSLEFYIDVHAHSTMLNGFMYGNVFEDEERVHRQAVFPRLLCQNAPDFSFSNTSFNRDVVKAGTGRRFLGGLLDDTSYCYTLEVSFYSYMTAGSTAPVPYTEETYMKLGRNVARTFLDYYKLNNLIKDNRPIHIQSSELKSHTGDSNGKGNGVGRDTADREREKSQGVRH
;
A
#
# COMPACT_ATOMS: atom_id res chain seq x y z
N MET A 1 30.79 -42.38 45.58
CA MET A 1 29.51 -41.70 45.85
C MET A 1 28.85 -41.50 44.49
N ASP A 2 28.50 -42.61 43.87
CA ASP A 2 27.20 -43.30 43.98
C ASP A 2 26.23 -42.67 42.99
N GLU A 3 26.10 -43.29 41.81
CA GLU A 3 25.06 -44.31 41.52
C GLU A 3 23.73 -43.60 41.18
N ARG A 4 22.99 -43.86 40.11
CA ARG A 4 22.89 -45.00 39.20
C ARG A 4 21.98 -44.58 38.01
N ARG A 5 22.35 -45.06 36.81
CA ARG A 5 21.55 -45.83 35.82
C ARG A 5 20.15 -45.30 35.39
N GLY A 6 19.75 -45.36 34.12
CA GLY A 6 20.32 -46.12 33.02
C GLY A 6 19.60 -45.96 31.67
N ASN A 7 20.35 -46.44 30.67
CA ASN A 7 20.10 -46.59 29.23
C ASN A 7 19.11 -47.74 28.89
N GLY A 8 18.63 -47.73 27.64
CA GLY A 8 18.44 -48.94 26.81
C GLY A 8 17.18 -48.91 25.95
N LYS A 9 17.23 -48.58 24.64
CA LYS A 9 17.59 -49.40 23.45
C LYS A 9 16.52 -50.38 22.94
N ARG A 10 16.01 -50.03 21.75
CA ARG A 10 15.81 -50.79 20.48
C ARG A 10 15.16 -52.19 20.42
N CYS A 11 14.15 -52.23 19.56
CA CYS A 11 13.87 -53.11 18.41
C CYS A 11 14.04 -54.63 18.53
N THR A 12 12.99 -55.37 18.14
CA THR A 12 13.04 -56.45 17.12
C THR A 12 11.67 -56.62 16.44
N ASP A 13 11.75 -57.11 15.21
CA ASP A 13 10.79 -57.19 14.11
C ASP A 13 9.63 -58.18 14.26
N GLY A 14 8.67 -58.06 13.32
CA GLY A 14 7.65 -59.06 13.02
C GLY A 14 6.81 -58.63 11.81
N ASP A 15 7.08 -59.26 10.67
CA ASP A 15 6.44 -59.16 9.35
C ASP A 15 4.90 -59.23 9.39
N ASP A 16 4.23 -58.57 8.44
CA ASP A 16 3.39 -59.31 7.48
C ASP A 16 2.89 -58.44 6.30
N SER A 17 3.14 -59.00 5.12
CA SER A 17 2.70 -58.62 3.79
C SER A 17 1.19 -58.76 3.56
N ALA A 18 0.60 -57.91 2.71
CA ALA A 18 -0.14 -58.32 1.50
C ALA A 18 -1.10 -57.23 0.98
N SER A 19 -0.87 -56.81 -0.26
CA SER A 19 -1.96 -56.43 -1.20
C SER A 19 -2.51 -57.72 -1.84
N PRO A 20 -3.73 -57.72 -2.41
CA PRO A 20 -3.82 -57.45 -3.84
C PRO A 20 -5.11 -56.74 -4.33
N ALA A 21 -5.04 -56.35 -5.60
CA ALA A 21 -6.05 -55.67 -6.41
C ALA A 21 -7.31 -56.51 -6.70
N SER A 22 -8.41 -55.82 -7.05
CA SER A 22 -9.32 -56.32 -8.10
C SER A 22 -10.03 -55.17 -8.83
N SER A 23 -10.11 -55.37 -10.15
CA SER A 23 -10.75 -54.57 -11.18
C SER A 23 -12.26 -54.87 -11.31
N CYS A 24 -13.05 -53.88 -11.75
CA CYS A 24 -14.20 -54.16 -12.63
C CYS A 24 -14.55 -52.95 -13.51
N SER A 25 -14.89 -53.26 -14.74
CA SER A 25 -15.15 -52.41 -15.91
C SER A 25 -16.65 -52.33 -16.22
N VAL A 26 -16.98 -51.69 -17.36
CA VAL A 26 -18.28 -51.66 -18.10
C VAL A 26 -19.19 -50.47 -17.71
N ALA A 27 -19.78 -49.63 -18.58
CA ALA A 27 -19.90 -49.52 -20.04
C ALA A 27 -20.20 -48.06 -20.47
N VAL A 28 -19.98 -47.82 -21.77
CA VAL A 28 -20.31 -46.64 -22.58
C VAL A 28 -21.75 -46.70 -23.12
N ALA A 29 -22.47 -45.57 -23.15
CA ALA A 29 -23.55 -45.27 -24.12
C ALA A 29 -23.93 -43.76 -24.06
N THR A 30 -23.42 -42.93 -24.96
CA THR A 30 -24.05 -42.39 -26.20
C THR A 30 -24.90 -41.11 -26.06
N HIS A 31 -24.40 -40.08 -26.77
CA HIS A 31 -25.12 -39.14 -27.66
C HIS A 31 -25.84 -37.87 -27.16
N ARG A 32 -25.22 -36.75 -27.59
CA ARG A 32 -25.73 -35.68 -28.48
C ARG A 32 -26.57 -34.52 -27.91
N ALA A 33 -26.03 -33.34 -28.25
CA ALA A 33 -26.69 -32.14 -28.81
C ALA A 33 -27.15 -31.01 -27.86
N ARG A 34 -26.61 -29.82 -28.17
CA ARG A 34 -26.90 -28.45 -27.72
C ARG A 34 -28.33 -28.00 -28.12
N PRO A 35 -28.62 -26.67 -28.04
CA PRO A 35 -28.93 -25.80 -26.89
C PRO A 35 -30.40 -25.32 -27.01
N LEU A 36 -30.92 -24.38 -26.20
CA LEU A 36 -31.90 -23.36 -26.63
C LEU A 36 -32.35 -22.45 -25.46
N LEU A 37 -32.16 -21.14 -25.68
CA LEU A 37 -32.88 -19.94 -25.27
C LEU A 37 -33.74 -19.85 -23.98
N CYS A 38 -33.36 -18.87 -23.15
CA CYS A 38 -34.02 -17.57 -22.95
C CYS A 38 -35.56 -17.47 -22.80
N ASN A 39 -35.97 -16.62 -21.83
CA ASN A 39 -37.28 -16.00 -21.57
C ASN A 39 -38.25 -16.68 -20.59
N ARG A 40 -38.28 -16.19 -19.34
CA ARG A 40 -39.48 -15.55 -18.73
C ARG A 40 -39.19 -15.13 -17.28
N MET A 41 -38.90 -13.86 -17.09
CA MET A 41 -39.18 -13.17 -15.82
C MET A 41 -40.15 -12.05 -16.15
N GLU A 42 -41.43 -12.24 -15.84
CA GLU A 42 -42.38 -11.14 -15.71
C GLU A 42 -43.50 -11.53 -14.72
N ARG A 43 -43.66 -10.65 -13.73
CA ARG A 43 -44.86 -10.33 -12.93
C ARG A 43 -45.38 -11.35 -11.91
N LYS A 44 -45.36 -10.93 -10.65
CA LYS A 44 -46.59 -10.54 -9.90
C LYS A 44 -46.23 -9.84 -8.58
N MET A 45 -46.45 -8.52 -8.56
CA MET A 45 -46.86 -7.77 -7.37
C MET A 45 -48.39 -7.79 -7.37
N GLU A 46 -49.02 -8.11 -6.24
CA GLU A 46 -50.06 -7.29 -5.59
C GLU A 46 -50.67 -7.99 -4.37
N GLU A 47 -50.76 -7.19 -3.29
CA GLU A 47 -51.75 -7.14 -2.22
C GLU A 47 -51.99 -8.32 -1.25
N ASN A 48 -51.70 -8.07 0.03
CA ASN A 48 -52.71 -8.27 1.08
C ASN A 48 -52.44 -7.42 2.33
N THR A 49 -53.54 -6.92 2.88
CA THR A 49 -53.70 -5.85 3.87
C THR A 49 -53.67 -6.35 5.33
N VAL A 50 -53.00 -5.58 6.19
CA VAL A 50 -53.24 -5.24 7.61
C VAL A 50 -54.02 -6.22 8.51
N ARG A 51 -53.35 -6.69 9.59
CA ARG A 51 -53.93 -6.78 10.95
C ARG A 51 -52.84 -6.57 12.02
N ASP A 52 -53.09 -5.58 12.87
CA ASP A 52 -52.32 -5.26 14.08
C ASP A 52 -52.45 -6.34 15.15
N VAL A 53 -51.33 -6.68 15.78
CA VAL A 53 -51.25 -7.10 17.19
C VAL A 53 -49.94 -6.55 17.76
N GLU A 54 -50.04 -5.52 18.60
CA GLU A 54 -48.96 -5.03 19.45
C GLU A 54 -48.61 -6.07 20.53
N THR A 55 -47.32 -6.30 20.79
CA THR A 55 -46.77 -6.45 22.15
C THR A 55 -45.23 -6.49 22.12
N GLY A 56 -44.62 -5.36 22.52
CA GLY A 56 -43.37 -5.30 23.30
C GLY A 56 -42.07 -5.86 22.71
N SER A 57 -41.33 -5.02 22.00
CA SER A 57 -39.86 -5.06 22.01
C SER A 57 -39.31 -3.69 21.62
N GLU A 58 -38.72 -2.99 22.59
CA GLU A 58 -37.96 -1.76 22.36
C GLU A 58 -36.68 -2.08 21.56
N THR A 59 -36.80 -2.12 20.24
CA THR A 59 -35.66 -1.98 19.34
C THR A 59 -35.39 -0.49 19.14
N GLY A 60 -34.49 0.08 19.94
CA GLY A 60 -33.91 1.40 19.67
C GLY A 60 -33.33 1.42 18.27
N GLY A 61 -33.82 2.36 17.45
CA GLY A 61 -33.66 2.37 15.99
C GLY A 61 -32.23 2.13 15.52
N GLU A 62 -32.04 1.05 14.75
CA GLU A 62 -30.97 0.99 13.78
C GLU A 62 -31.32 1.96 12.64
N ASP A 63 -30.93 3.23 12.79
CA ASP A 63 -30.81 4.10 11.63
C ASP A 63 -29.79 3.44 10.70
N ALA A 64 -30.29 2.75 9.67
CA ALA A 64 -29.48 2.25 8.57
C ALA A 64 -28.65 3.45 8.08
N LEU A 65 -27.31 3.39 8.20
CA LEU A 65 -26.42 4.44 7.69
C LEU A 65 -26.61 4.53 6.16
N VAL A 66 -27.49 5.44 5.73
CA VAL A 66 -27.86 5.67 4.33
C VAL A 66 -26.80 6.55 3.68
N GLY A 67 -25.76 5.93 3.13
CA GLY A 67 -24.77 6.64 2.30
C GLY A 67 -23.86 7.62 3.05
N ASN A 68 -23.26 8.55 2.30
CA ASN A 68 -22.44 9.62 2.86
C ASN A 68 -23.32 10.84 3.17
N VAL A 69 -22.93 11.63 4.16
CA VAL A 69 -23.51 12.96 4.36
C VAL A 69 -23.29 13.83 3.13
N ASN A 70 -24.31 14.59 2.74
CA ASN A 70 -24.29 15.47 1.57
C ASN A 70 -24.74 16.87 1.99
N LYS A 71 -23.78 17.80 2.09
CA LYS A 71 -24.01 19.20 2.51
C LYS A 71 -24.95 19.31 3.73
N MET A 72 -24.72 18.44 4.72
CA MET A 72 -25.52 18.36 5.94
C MET A 72 -25.13 19.51 6.87
N MET A 73 -26.02 20.48 7.03
CA MET A 73 -25.88 21.49 8.07
C MET A 73 -26.29 20.92 9.42
N VAL A 74 -25.40 21.07 10.40
CA VAL A 74 -25.66 20.65 11.77
C VAL A 74 -25.94 21.89 12.60
N SER A 75 -27.11 21.91 13.25
CA SER A 75 -27.57 23.02 14.10
C SER A 75 -28.04 22.50 15.46
N PRO A 76 -28.06 23.34 16.50
CA PRO A 76 -28.49 22.92 17.84
C PRO A 76 -29.92 22.35 17.81
N PRO A 77 -30.21 21.27 18.56
CA PRO A 77 -31.57 20.74 18.65
C PRO A 77 -32.59 21.82 19.03
N GLY A 78 -33.69 21.92 18.28
CA GLY A 78 -34.74 22.92 18.49
C GLY A 78 -34.45 24.31 17.90
N TYR A 79 -33.30 24.52 17.25
CA TYR A 79 -33.04 25.77 16.54
C TYR A 79 -33.88 25.88 15.26
N SER A 80 -34.72 26.92 15.19
CA SER A 80 -35.61 27.20 14.04
C SER A 80 -35.26 28.48 13.28
N GLY A 81 -34.15 29.14 13.63
CA GLY A 81 -33.70 30.36 12.98
C GLY A 81 -33.04 30.11 11.62
N ALA A 82 -32.70 31.20 10.92
CA ALA A 82 -31.91 31.11 9.69
C ALA A 82 -30.49 30.59 9.99
N PRO A 83 -29.87 29.80 9.09
CA PRO A 83 -28.47 29.40 9.20
C PRO A 83 -27.53 30.58 9.50
N ARG A 84 -26.62 30.38 10.45
CA ARG A 84 -25.60 31.38 10.83
C ARG A 84 -24.21 30.83 10.57
N LYS A 85 -23.23 31.73 10.42
CA LYS A 85 -21.81 31.35 10.42
C LYS A 85 -21.48 30.62 11.73
N GLY A 86 -20.79 29.49 11.60
CA GLY A 86 -20.49 28.56 12.69
C GLY A 86 -21.46 27.38 12.79
N HIS A 87 -22.60 27.39 12.10
CA HIS A 87 -23.41 26.18 11.90
C HIS A 87 -22.73 25.30 10.84
N LEU A 88 -21.89 24.40 11.30
CA LEU A 88 -21.02 23.62 10.43
C LEU A 88 -21.81 22.82 9.39
N VAL A 89 -21.31 22.84 8.15
CA VAL A 89 -21.86 22.05 7.04
C VAL A 89 -20.87 20.96 6.68
N PHE A 90 -21.29 19.71 6.81
CA PHE A 90 -20.48 18.52 6.53
C PHE A 90 -20.84 17.93 5.17
N ASP A 91 -19.82 17.55 4.42
CA ASP A 91 -20.01 16.87 3.15
C ASP A 91 -18.97 15.77 2.96
N ALA A 92 -19.42 14.63 2.43
CA ALA A 92 -18.58 13.52 2.00
C ALA A 92 -19.09 12.92 0.67
N CYS A 93 -19.98 13.61 -0.04
CA CYS A 93 -20.56 13.16 -1.29
C CYS A 93 -19.66 13.49 -2.50
N PHE A 94 -18.40 13.06 -2.42
CA PHE A 94 -17.38 13.23 -3.47
C PHE A 94 -16.49 11.98 -3.58
N GLU A 95 -15.64 11.93 -4.61
CA GLU A 95 -14.75 10.79 -4.84
C GLU A 95 -13.85 10.50 -3.62
N SER A 96 -13.83 9.24 -3.18
CA SER A 96 -13.13 8.77 -1.97
C SER A 96 -13.61 9.41 -0.66
N GLY A 97 -14.74 10.14 -0.68
CA GLY A 97 -15.40 10.67 0.52
C GLY A 97 -16.01 9.56 1.38
N ASN A 98 -15.89 9.69 2.69
CA ASN A 98 -16.53 8.79 3.64
C ASN A 98 -16.78 9.51 4.98
N LEU A 99 -18.07 9.73 5.25
CA LEU A 99 -18.64 10.10 6.54
C LEU A 99 -20.14 9.86 6.43
N GLY A 100 -20.71 8.98 7.26
CA GLY A 100 -22.09 8.51 7.09
C GLY A 100 -23.13 9.25 7.92
N ARG A 101 -22.73 9.78 9.09
CA ARG A 101 -23.61 10.54 9.98
C ARG A 101 -22.80 11.45 10.89
N VAL A 102 -23.40 12.57 11.28
CA VAL A 102 -22.86 13.55 12.22
C VAL A 102 -23.92 13.87 13.27
N ASP A 103 -23.58 13.68 14.53
CA ASP A 103 -24.44 14.02 15.66
C ASP A 103 -23.91 15.28 16.35
N TYR A 104 -24.81 16.24 16.59
CA TYR A 104 -24.51 17.43 17.38
C TYR A 104 -24.55 17.08 18.87
N ILE A 105 -23.42 17.24 19.57
CA ILE A 105 -23.35 17.05 21.02
C ILE A 105 -23.45 18.40 21.73
N SER A 106 -22.63 19.36 21.30
CA SER A 106 -22.66 20.75 21.75
C SER A 106 -22.12 21.68 20.67
N GLU A 107 -22.08 22.99 20.94
CA GLU A 107 -21.50 23.95 19.99
C GLU A 107 -20.00 23.71 19.74
N PHE A 108 -19.35 22.95 20.62
CA PHE A 108 -17.92 22.62 20.58
C PHE A 108 -17.65 21.16 20.27
N GLU A 109 -18.66 20.29 20.12
CA GLU A 109 -18.45 18.84 20.08
C GLU A 109 -19.42 18.15 19.12
N PHE A 110 -18.85 17.28 18.28
CA PHE A 110 -19.58 16.56 17.24
C PHE A 110 -19.11 15.10 17.17
N ASP A 111 -20.08 14.19 17.21
CA ASP A 111 -19.84 12.77 17.01
C ASP A 111 -19.96 12.41 15.53
N LEU A 112 -18.90 11.81 15.00
CA LEU A 112 -18.72 11.45 13.61
C LEU A 112 -18.78 9.93 13.45
N PHE A 113 -19.66 9.48 12.55
CA PHE A 113 -19.84 8.06 12.25
C PHE A 113 -19.32 7.75 10.84
N ILE A 114 -18.26 6.96 10.77
CA ILE A 114 -17.73 6.44 9.49
C ILE A 114 -18.79 5.56 8.84
N ARG A 115 -19.03 5.75 7.55
CA ARG A 115 -19.87 4.86 6.75
C ARG A 115 -19.13 3.53 6.58
N PRO A 116 -19.78 2.38 6.86
CA PRO A 116 -19.14 1.08 6.62
C PRO A 116 -18.79 0.91 5.14
N ASP A 117 -17.80 0.05 4.88
CA ASP A 117 -17.50 -0.38 3.52
C ASP A 117 -18.77 -0.86 2.81
N THR A 118 -18.87 -0.53 1.52
CA THR A 118 -20.03 -0.88 0.71
C THR A 118 -20.25 -2.40 0.71
N CYS A 119 -21.49 -2.83 0.97
CA CYS A 119 -21.87 -4.23 1.14
C CYS A 119 -21.08 -5.00 2.23
N ASN A 120 -20.41 -4.30 3.16
CA ASN A 120 -19.69 -4.95 4.27
C ASN A 120 -19.72 -4.10 5.57
N PRO A 121 -20.58 -4.46 6.55
CA PRO A 121 -20.74 -3.69 7.77
C PRO A 121 -19.59 -3.85 8.78
N ARG A 122 -18.51 -4.58 8.46
CA ARG A 122 -17.43 -4.84 9.43
C ARG A 122 -16.34 -3.77 9.42
N PHE A 123 -16.08 -3.14 8.28
CA PHE A 123 -14.95 -2.23 8.13
C PHE A 123 -15.38 -0.77 8.23
N ARG A 124 -14.83 -0.05 9.23
CA ARG A 124 -15.03 1.38 9.49
C ARG A 124 -13.69 1.98 9.93
N VAL A 125 -12.92 2.48 8.98
CA VAL A 125 -11.55 2.98 9.23
C VAL A 125 -11.27 4.25 8.42
N TRP A 126 -11.52 4.20 7.11
CA TRP A 126 -11.29 5.34 6.22
C TRP A 126 -12.38 6.39 6.42
N PHE A 127 -11.98 7.64 6.66
CA PHE A 127 -12.85 8.80 6.58
C PHE A 127 -12.20 9.87 5.70
N ASN A 128 -13.03 10.64 5.02
CA ASN A 128 -12.63 11.76 4.18
C ASN A 128 -13.85 12.66 3.98
N PHE A 129 -13.85 13.85 4.57
CA PHE A 129 -15.01 14.75 4.57
C PHE A 129 -14.55 16.21 4.58
N THR A 130 -15.45 17.09 4.16
CA THR A 130 -15.27 18.54 4.23
C THR A 130 -16.18 19.17 5.26
N VAL A 131 -15.72 20.27 5.84
CA VAL A 131 -16.48 21.14 6.73
C VAL A 131 -16.41 22.57 6.19
N GLU A 132 -17.56 23.19 6.02
CA GLU A 132 -17.71 24.59 5.60
C GLU A 132 -18.70 25.34 6.49
N ASN A 133 -18.97 26.62 6.18
CA ASN A 133 -19.77 27.52 7.00
C ASN A 133 -19.21 27.71 8.43
N VAL A 134 -17.89 27.67 8.55
CA VAL A 134 -17.15 27.85 9.81
C VAL A 134 -17.12 29.32 10.24
N ARG A 135 -16.84 29.58 11.52
CA ARG A 135 -16.53 30.91 12.05
C ARG A 135 -15.06 30.99 12.47
N GLU A 136 -14.44 32.16 12.34
CA GLU A 136 -13.05 32.37 12.74
C GLU A 136 -12.94 32.17 14.25
N THR A 137 -11.84 31.54 14.68
CA THR A 137 -11.58 31.15 16.07
C THR A 137 -12.55 30.12 16.67
N GLN A 138 -13.50 29.60 15.87
CA GLN A 138 -14.39 28.53 16.31
C GLN A 138 -13.58 27.27 16.62
N ARG A 139 -13.73 26.78 17.85
CA ARG A 139 -13.06 25.57 18.32
C ARG A 139 -14.06 24.44 18.38
N VAL A 140 -13.66 23.28 17.89
CA VAL A 140 -14.48 22.08 17.90
C VAL A 140 -13.65 20.85 18.22
N ILE A 141 -14.31 19.85 18.79
CA ILE A 141 -13.82 18.50 18.98
C ILE A 141 -14.66 17.61 18.06
N PHE A 142 -13.97 16.90 17.17
CA PHE A 142 -14.57 15.88 16.33
C PHE A 142 -14.24 14.51 16.91
N ASN A 143 -15.27 13.75 17.30
CA ASN A 143 -15.13 12.40 17.85
C ASN A 143 -15.48 11.37 16.78
N VAL A 144 -14.53 10.59 16.31
CA VAL A 144 -14.81 9.43 15.45
C VAL A 144 -15.12 8.22 16.33
N VAL A 145 -16.40 7.89 16.47
CA VAL A 145 -16.89 7.01 17.56
C VAL A 145 -17.08 5.54 17.19
N ASN A 146 -17.04 5.19 15.91
CA ASN A 146 -17.37 3.84 15.40
C ASN A 146 -16.19 3.15 14.69
N PHE A 147 -14.95 3.43 15.11
CA PHE A 147 -13.75 2.85 14.51
C PHE A 147 -13.70 1.32 14.69
N SER A 148 -13.52 0.56 13.61
CA SER A 148 -13.56 -0.91 13.68
C SER A 148 -12.23 -1.55 14.07
N LYS A 149 -11.12 -0.79 14.12
CA LYS A 149 -9.81 -1.29 14.52
C LYS A 149 -9.54 -1.02 16.00
N THR A 150 -9.17 -2.06 16.74
CA THR A 150 -8.81 -1.94 18.17
C THR A 150 -7.35 -1.52 18.37
N LYS A 151 -6.45 -1.99 17.49
CA LYS A 151 -5.03 -1.63 17.46
C LYS A 151 -4.77 -0.60 16.34
N SER A 152 -4.17 0.53 16.69
CA SER A 152 -3.85 1.61 15.77
C SER A 152 -2.68 2.44 16.31
N LEU A 153 -1.83 2.93 15.42
CA LEU A 153 -0.78 3.91 15.71
C LEU A 153 -1.31 5.26 16.22
N TYR A 154 -2.64 5.47 16.27
CA TYR A 154 -3.23 6.59 17.00
C TYR A 154 -2.84 6.60 18.48
N ARG A 155 -2.51 5.44 19.07
CA ARG A 155 -1.93 5.36 20.43
C ARG A 155 -0.50 5.87 20.51
N ASP A 156 0.20 5.89 19.38
CA ASP A 156 1.61 6.18 19.24
C ASP A 156 1.86 7.52 18.52
N GLY A 157 0.85 8.40 18.49
CA GLY A 157 0.94 9.76 17.95
C GLY A 157 0.56 9.93 16.48
N MET A 158 0.04 8.89 15.81
CA MET A 158 -0.56 9.08 14.48
C MET A 158 -1.67 10.14 14.55
N SER A 159 -1.82 10.92 13.47
CA SER A 159 -2.86 11.94 13.37
C SER A 159 -3.50 11.97 11.98
N PRO A 160 -4.78 12.39 11.89
CA PRO A 160 -5.42 12.70 10.61
C PRO A 160 -4.69 13.80 9.85
N VAL A 161 -5.02 13.94 8.56
CA VAL A 161 -4.54 15.04 7.73
C VAL A 161 -5.65 16.04 7.46
N VAL A 162 -5.28 17.32 7.34
CA VAL A 162 -6.17 18.43 7.00
C VAL A 162 -5.58 19.26 5.85
N LYS A 163 -6.46 19.82 5.03
CA LYS A 163 -6.15 20.94 4.13
C LYS A 163 -7.35 21.89 4.08
N SER A 164 -7.17 23.06 3.49
CA SER A 164 -8.29 23.96 3.20
C SER A 164 -8.20 24.52 1.78
N THR A 165 -9.25 25.22 1.33
CA THR A 165 -9.26 25.91 0.03
C THR A 165 -8.09 26.87 -0.14
N SER A 166 -7.77 27.68 0.88
CA SER A 166 -6.61 28.59 0.82
C SER A 166 -5.27 27.90 1.08
N ARG A 167 -5.26 26.71 1.71
CA ARG A 167 -4.06 25.90 1.98
C ARG A 167 -4.24 24.50 1.40
N PRO A 168 -4.05 24.31 0.08
CA PRO A 168 -4.40 23.08 -0.62
C PRO A 168 -3.46 21.90 -0.33
N LYS A 169 -2.32 22.15 0.34
CA LYS A 169 -1.36 21.11 0.72
C LYS A 169 -1.80 20.42 2.01
N TRP A 170 -1.86 19.09 1.98
CA TRP A 170 -2.17 18.29 3.15
C TRP A 170 -1.12 18.43 4.25
N GLN A 171 -1.58 18.60 5.48
CA GLN A 171 -0.76 18.64 6.68
C GLN A 171 -1.34 17.70 7.73
N ARG A 172 -0.47 17.00 8.46
CA ARG A 172 -0.90 16.20 9.61
C ARG A 172 -1.31 17.13 10.74
N LEU A 173 -2.41 16.79 11.42
CA LEU A 173 -2.79 17.50 12.64
C LEU A 173 -1.70 17.31 13.71
N PRO A 174 -1.45 18.31 14.58
CA PRO A 174 -0.53 18.13 15.70
C PRO A 174 -0.97 16.98 16.58
N ALA A 175 -0.08 16.02 16.85
CA ALA A 175 -0.41 14.82 17.64
C ALA A 175 -0.98 15.15 19.03
N LYS A 176 -0.54 16.26 19.64
CA LYS A 176 -1.06 16.76 20.92
C LYS A 176 -2.54 17.15 20.91
N ASN A 177 -3.15 17.33 19.73
CA ASN A 177 -4.55 17.66 19.56
C ASN A 177 -5.39 16.42 19.20
N VAL A 178 -4.79 15.22 19.16
CA VAL A 178 -5.46 13.98 18.78
C VAL A 178 -5.42 13.02 19.96
N TYR A 179 -6.56 12.41 20.26
CA TYR A 179 -6.75 11.53 21.40
C TYR A 179 -7.35 10.21 20.92
N TYR A 180 -6.87 9.09 21.47
CA TYR A 180 -7.37 7.77 21.12
C TYR A 180 -7.57 6.92 22.36
N TYR A 181 -8.82 6.70 22.74
CA TYR A 181 -9.20 6.13 24.03
C TYR A 181 -10.39 5.21 23.90
N ARG A 182 -10.62 4.38 24.92
CA ARG A 182 -11.78 3.49 24.98
C ARG A 182 -12.91 4.23 25.72
N CYS A 183 -14.05 4.43 25.06
CA CYS A 183 -15.17 5.15 25.64
C CYS A 183 -16.28 4.17 26.06
N PRO A 184 -16.67 4.10 27.36
CA PRO A 184 -17.78 3.26 27.83
C PRO A 184 -19.10 3.55 27.11
N ASP A 185 -19.40 4.84 26.89
CA ASP A 185 -20.67 5.32 26.36
C ASP A 185 -20.88 4.94 24.88
N HIS A 186 -19.79 4.77 24.13
CA HIS A 186 -19.83 4.25 22.75
C HIS A 186 -19.64 2.74 22.70
N ARG A 187 -20.42 1.97 23.48
CA ARG A 187 -20.37 0.50 23.52
C ARG A 187 -18.98 -0.06 23.82
N ARG A 188 -18.16 0.66 24.61
CA ARG A 188 -16.75 0.33 24.91
C ARG A 188 -15.86 0.24 23.65
N ASN A 189 -16.24 0.89 22.55
CA ASN A 189 -15.41 1.05 21.36
C ASN A 189 -14.26 2.03 21.59
N TYR A 190 -13.28 2.01 20.69
CA TYR A 190 -12.27 3.05 20.64
C TYR A 190 -12.82 4.27 19.90
N VAL A 191 -12.61 5.44 20.50
CA VAL A 191 -12.93 6.75 19.94
C VAL A 191 -11.62 7.44 19.57
N MET A 192 -11.58 8.02 18.38
CA MET A 192 -10.50 8.92 17.94
C MET A 192 -11.03 10.34 17.88
N SER A 193 -10.61 11.18 18.81
CA SER A 193 -11.03 12.58 18.90
C SER A 193 -9.92 13.49 18.43
N PHE A 194 -10.27 14.58 17.74
CA PHE A 194 -9.30 15.63 17.45
C PHE A 194 -9.89 17.02 17.64
N ALA A 195 -9.13 17.87 18.34
CA ALA A 195 -9.46 19.26 18.54
C ALA A 195 -8.96 20.12 17.37
N PHE A 196 -9.83 20.97 16.85
CA PHE A 196 -9.53 21.85 15.73
C PHE A 196 -10.01 23.27 15.99
N CYS A 197 -9.24 24.26 15.55
CA CYS A 197 -9.61 25.68 15.60
C CYS A 197 -9.64 26.20 14.18
N PHE A 198 -10.81 26.61 13.71
CA PHE A 198 -10.96 27.25 12.40
C PHE A 198 -10.39 28.66 12.46
N ASP A 199 -9.73 29.06 11.38
CA ASP A 199 -8.98 30.31 11.29
C ASP A 199 -9.30 31.14 10.04
N ARG A 200 -10.17 30.63 9.14
CA ARG A 200 -10.63 31.34 7.94
C ARG A 200 -12.08 30.98 7.64
N GLU A 201 -12.97 31.97 7.69
CA GLU A 201 -14.43 31.75 7.56
C GLU A 201 -14.90 31.37 6.16
N ASP A 202 -14.13 31.76 5.14
CA ASP A 202 -14.42 31.47 3.74
C ASP A 202 -13.78 30.17 3.25
N ASP A 203 -13.03 29.50 4.12
CA ASP A 203 -12.38 28.25 3.77
C ASP A 203 -13.31 27.05 3.93
N VAL A 204 -13.19 26.11 2.99
CA VAL A 204 -13.67 24.74 3.16
C VAL A 204 -12.50 23.89 3.64
N TYR A 205 -12.65 23.27 4.81
CA TYR A 205 -11.62 22.41 5.42
C TYR A 205 -11.91 20.96 5.07
N GLN A 206 -10.92 20.22 4.58
CA GLN A 206 -11.04 18.79 4.31
C GLN A 206 -10.18 17.99 5.28
N PHE A 207 -10.78 17.00 5.93
CA PHE A 207 -10.12 16.09 6.86
C PHE A 207 -10.14 14.66 6.31
N ALA A 208 -9.03 13.94 6.44
CA ALA A 208 -8.94 12.56 5.99
C ALA A 208 -8.07 11.68 6.91
N TYR A 209 -8.33 10.37 6.88
CA TYR A 209 -7.57 9.37 7.64
C TYR A 209 -6.06 9.39 7.30
N CYS A 210 -5.75 9.50 6.01
CA CYS A 210 -4.41 9.70 5.44
C CYS A 210 -4.55 10.47 4.12
N TYR A 211 -3.44 10.83 3.47
CA TYR A 211 -3.43 11.55 2.19
C TYR A 211 -4.28 10.83 1.14
N PRO A 212 -5.39 11.41 0.67
CA PRO A 212 -6.21 10.77 -0.36
C PRO A 212 -5.47 10.68 -1.71
N TYR A 213 -5.59 9.53 -2.36
CA TYR A 213 -5.17 9.32 -3.75
C TYR A 213 -6.34 8.75 -4.51
N THR A 214 -7.03 9.61 -5.26
CA THR A 214 -8.29 9.26 -5.93
C THR A 214 -8.04 8.52 -7.24
N TYR A 215 -9.07 7.83 -7.76
CA TYR A 215 -8.99 7.19 -9.08
C TYR A 215 -8.84 8.25 -10.17
N SER A 216 -9.55 9.38 -10.10
CA SER A 216 -9.39 10.48 -11.07
C SER A 216 -7.97 11.06 -11.04
N ARG A 217 -7.34 11.19 -9.85
CA ARG A 217 -5.93 11.60 -9.74
C ARG A 217 -5.02 10.63 -10.49
N LEU A 218 -5.22 9.32 -10.31
CA LEU A 218 -4.46 8.30 -11.06
C LEU A 218 -4.64 8.47 -12.57
N GLN A 219 -5.88 8.58 -13.03
CA GLN A 219 -6.18 8.70 -14.46
C GLN A 219 -5.56 9.95 -15.08
N HIS A 220 -5.61 11.10 -14.39
CA HIS A 220 -4.93 12.32 -14.83
C HIS A 220 -3.40 12.16 -14.86
N TYR A 221 -2.82 11.52 -13.84
CA TYR A 221 -1.39 11.23 -13.80
C TYR A 221 -0.97 10.35 -14.99
N LEU A 222 -1.65 9.23 -15.22
CA LEU A 222 -1.33 8.33 -16.34
C LEU A 222 -1.54 9.00 -17.71
N ALA A 223 -2.60 9.79 -17.87
CA ALA A 223 -2.82 10.58 -19.09
C ALA A 223 -1.71 11.64 -19.32
N SER A 224 -1.10 12.16 -18.24
CA SER A 224 0.07 13.04 -18.35
C SER A 224 1.31 12.30 -18.85
N LEU A 225 1.47 11.02 -18.50
CA LEU A 225 2.55 10.18 -19.02
C LEU A 225 2.33 9.81 -20.49
N ASP A 226 1.09 9.48 -20.87
CA ASP A 226 0.73 9.18 -22.27
C ASP A 226 1.09 10.36 -23.19
N ARG A 227 0.82 11.61 -22.75
CA ARG A 227 1.18 12.83 -23.49
C ARG A 227 2.68 13.04 -23.69
N ARG A 228 3.53 12.40 -22.88
CA ARG A 228 4.99 12.45 -23.07
C ARG A 228 5.48 11.56 -24.22
N ASN A 229 4.63 10.67 -24.75
CA ASN A 229 4.93 9.78 -25.87
C ASN A 229 6.26 9.03 -25.71
N LEU A 230 6.45 8.38 -24.55
CA LEU A 230 7.70 7.68 -24.24
C LEU A 230 7.72 6.32 -24.95
N PRO A 231 8.74 6.01 -25.75
CA PRO A 231 8.78 4.76 -26.55
C PRO A 231 8.91 3.49 -25.70
N TYR A 232 9.27 3.65 -24.42
CA TYR A 232 9.48 2.57 -23.46
C TYR A 232 8.36 2.45 -22.42
N LEU A 233 7.24 3.15 -22.61
CA LEU A 233 6.05 3.07 -21.76
C LEU A 233 4.85 2.72 -22.62
N GLN A 234 4.18 1.62 -22.30
CA GLN A 234 2.90 1.25 -22.89
C GLN A 234 1.85 1.18 -21.79
N ARG A 235 0.72 1.88 -21.99
CA ARG A 235 -0.43 1.87 -21.10
C ARG A 235 -1.60 1.14 -21.76
N GLU A 236 -2.05 0.05 -21.15
CA GLU A 236 -3.11 -0.81 -21.65
C GLU A 236 -4.30 -0.79 -20.68
N GLN A 237 -5.50 -1.08 -21.20
CA GLN A 237 -6.66 -1.40 -20.37
C GLN A 237 -6.69 -2.93 -20.23
N LEU A 238 -6.28 -3.43 -19.07
CA LEU A 238 -6.27 -4.86 -18.78
C LEU A 238 -7.69 -5.42 -18.57
N GLY A 239 -8.60 -4.57 -18.12
CA GLY A 239 -9.99 -4.95 -17.89
C GLY A 239 -10.80 -3.79 -17.34
N LEU A 240 -12.01 -4.11 -16.87
CA LEU A 240 -12.93 -3.18 -16.26
C LEU A 240 -13.31 -3.67 -14.86
N SER A 241 -13.55 -2.73 -13.95
CA SER A 241 -14.15 -3.02 -12.65
C SER A 241 -15.65 -3.28 -12.78
N VAL A 242 -16.32 -3.59 -11.67
CA VAL A 242 -17.77 -3.83 -11.65
C VAL A 242 -18.53 -2.58 -12.12
N GLN A 243 -18.11 -1.39 -11.69
CA GLN A 243 -18.68 -0.11 -12.16
C GLN A 243 -18.03 0.42 -13.44
N GLN A 244 -17.43 -0.45 -14.26
CA GLN A 244 -16.86 -0.09 -15.56
C GLN A 244 -15.73 0.94 -15.49
N ARG A 245 -14.99 1.00 -14.36
CA ARG A 245 -13.74 1.78 -14.29
C ARG A 245 -12.60 1.00 -14.91
N ARG A 246 -11.73 1.70 -15.61
CA ARG A 246 -10.55 1.14 -16.29
C ARG A 246 -9.58 0.54 -15.27
N LEU A 247 -9.19 -0.70 -15.50
CA LEU A 247 -8.03 -1.32 -14.87
C LEU A 247 -6.81 -1.11 -15.76
N ASP A 248 -5.92 -0.22 -15.35
CA ASP A 248 -4.71 0.09 -16.10
C ASP A 248 -3.60 -0.94 -15.85
N LEU A 249 -2.90 -1.30 -16.92
CA LEU A 249 -1.63 -2.00 -16.91
C LEU A 249 -0.58 -1.15 -17.60
N LEU A 250 0.53 -0.87 -16.92
CA LEU A 250 1.70 -0.23 -17.51
C LEU A 250 2.76 -1.28 -17.80
N THR A 251 3.34 -1.22 -19.00
CA THR A 251 4.54 -1.96 -19.37
C THR A 251 5.66 -0.95 -19.56
N ILE A 252 6.73 -1.06 -18.77
CA ILE A 252 7.89 -0.16 -18.84
C ILE A 252 9.15 -0.97 -19.14
N THR A 253 9.68 -0.81 -20.37
CA THR A 253 10.89 -1.48 -20.86
C THR A 253 11.31 -0.88 -22.20
N ASN A 254 12.59 -0.94 -22.56
CA ASN A 254 13.03 -0.56 -23.90
C ASN A 254 12.71 -1.68 -24.90
N SER A 255 12.27 -1.33 -26.11
CA SER A 255 12.12 -2.30 -27.20
C SER A 255 13.48 -2.84 -27.65
N ASP A 256 13.56 -4.14 -27.92
CA ASP A 256 14.78 -4.81 -28.38
C ASP A 256 15.13 -4.45 -29.83
N HIS A 257 15.61 -3.23 -30.07
CA HIS A 257 16.06 -2.83 -31.41
C HIS A 257 17.51 -3.26 -31.71
N HIS A 258 18.29 -3.67 -30.71
CA HIS A 258 19.74 -3.90 -30.88
C HIS A 258 20.35 -5.10 -30.14
N GLN A 259 19.55 -5.97 -29.51
CA GLN A 259 20.08 -7.15 -28.82
C GLN A 259 19.44 -8.42 -29.36
N SER A 260 20.28 -9.38 -29.69
CA SER A 260 19.93 -10.69 -30.20
C SER A 260 18.88 -11.38 -29.30
N PRO A 261 17.98 -12.20 -29.87
CA PRO A 261 16.88 -12.89 -29.17
C PRO A 261 17.30 -13.86 -28.05
N GLU A 262 18.58 -13.93 -27.68
CA GLU A 262 19.14 -14.84 -26.67
C GLU A 262 19.19 -14.27 -25.25
N ARG A 263 18.89 -12.99 -25.02
CA ARG A 263 18.76 -12.41 -23.66
C ARG A 263 17.30 -12.17 -23.28
N GLY A 264 16.64 -13.21 -22.77
CA GLY A 264 15.31 -13.10 -22.19
C GLY A 264 15.30 -12.14 -20.99
N LYS A 265 14.66 -10.98 -21.13
CA LYS A 265 14.52 -10.00 -20.04
C LYS A 265 13.80 -10.60 -18.85
N LYS A 266 14.19 -10.17 -17.65
CA LYS A 266 13.48 -10.53 -16.43
C LYS A 266 12.23 -9.69 -16.28
N LEU A 267 11.17 -10.27 -15.72
CA LEU A 267 9.90 -9.59 -15.53
C LEU A 267 9.62 -9.37 -14.04
N VAL A 268 9.29 -8.12 -13.71
CA VAL A 268 8.84 -7.68 -12.39
C VAL A 268 7.38 -7.26 -12.52
N PHE A 269 6.50 -7.94 -11.79
CA PHE A 269 5.08 -7.61 -11.72
C PHE A 269 4.77 -6.91 -10.39
N LEU A 270 4.20 -5.71 -10.46
CA LEU A 270 3.82 -4.93 -9.30
C LEU A 270 2.32 -4.62 -9.32
N THR A 271 1.65 -4.84 -8.19
CA THR A 271 0.27 -4.41 -7.97
C THR A 271 0.22 -3.48 -6.77
N ALA A 272 -0.75 -2.57 -6.77
CA ALA A 272 -1.02 -1.69 -5.64
C ALA A 272 -2.52 -1.50 -5.44
N ARG A 273 -2.89 -1.05 -4.24
CA ARG A 273 -4.26 -0.59 -3.92
C ARG A 273 -5.35 -1.64 -4.12
N VAL A 274 -5.08 -2.87 -3.71
CA VAL A 274 -6.13 -3.89 -3.56
C VAL A 274 -7.10 -3.54 -2.42
N HIS A 275 -6.59 -2.99 -1.31
CA HIS A 275 -7.41 -2.38 -0.25
C HIS A 275 -7.58 -0.86 -0.51
N PRO A 276 -8.81 -0.36 -0.66
CA PRO A 276 -9.08 1.03 -1.03
C PRO A 276 -8.86 2.11 0.03
N GLY A 277 -8.52 1.76 1.26
CA GLY A 277 -8.15 2.72 2.30
C GLY A 277 -6.65 2.96 2.38
N GLU A 278 -5.86 2.09 1.75
CA GLU A 278 -4.40 2.05 1.85
C GLU A 278 -3.76 2.98 0.82
N SER A 279 -4.12 4.26 0.88
CA SER A 279 -3.66 5.27 -0.09
C SER A 279 -2.14 5.43 -0.19
N PRO A 280 -1.32 5.21 0.87
CA PRO A 280 0.14 5.20 0.75
C PRO A 280 0.68 4.30 -0.37
N ALA A 281 0.03 3.16 -0.63
CA ALA A 281 0.43 2.24 -1.69
C ALA A 281 0.41 2.90 -3.08
N SER A 282 -0.55 3.79 -3.33
CA SER A 282 -0.64 4.53 -4.60
C SER A 282 0.53 5.50 -4.79
N PHE A 283 0.97 6.16 -3.71
CA PHE A 283 2.13 7.05 -3.75
C PHE A 283 3.44 6.29 -3.95
N ILE A 284 3.62 5.14 -3.28
CA ILE A 284 4.77 4.26 -3.54
C ILE A 284 4.76 3.81 -5.01
N CYS A 285 3.61 3.34 -5.51
CA CYS A 285 3.48 2.90 -6.89
C CYS A 285 3.80 4.03 -7.89
N GLN A 286 3.30 5.24 -7.64
CA GLN A 286 3.64 6.41 -8.44
C GLN A 286 5.15 6.68 -8.41
N GLY A 287 5.79 6.60 -7.24
CA GLY A 287 7.24 6.76 -7.12
C GLY A 287 8.04 5.73 -7.92
N VAL A 288 7.59 4.47 -7.94
CA VAL A 288 8.18 3.43 -8.81
C VAL A 288 8.06 3.83 -10.27
N ILE A 289 6.85 4.21 -10.72
CA ILE A 289 6.60 4.60 -12.12
C ILE A 289 7.45 5.82 -12.50
N ASP A 290 7.42 6.89 -11.69
CA ASP A 290 8.17 8.13 -11.94
C ASP A 290 9.67 7.87 -12.09
N PHE A 291 10.26 6.99 -11.28
CA PHE A 291 11.67 6.60 -11.45
C PHE A 291 11.89 5.84 -12.75
N LEU A 292 11.08 4.81 -13.02
CA LEU A 292 11.24 3.95 -14.18
C LEU A 292 10.98 4.66 -15.51
N VAL A 293 10.21 5.75 -15.54
CA VAL A 293 10.00 6.58 -16.75
C VAL A 293 10.92 7.80 -16.83
N SER A 294 11.83 7.96 -15.86
CA SER A 294 12.78 9.08 -15.83
C SER A 294 13.98 8.84 -16.76
N GLN A 295 14.76 9.90 -16.96
CA GLN A 295 16.06 9.84 -17.64
C GLN A 295 17.22 9.48 -16.72
N HIS A 296 16.94 9.00 -15.50
CA HIS A 296 17.99 8.57 -14.59
C HIS A 296 18.77 7.39 -15.21
N PRO A 297 20.12 7.38 -15.20
CA PRO A 297 20.91 6.33 -15.84
C PRO A 297 20.58 4.91 -15.34
N VAL A 298 20.28 4.77 -14.05
CA VAL A 298 19.83 3.49 -13.48
C VAL A 298 18.51 3.03 -14.09
N ALA A 299 17.55 3.94 -14.31
CA ALA A 299 16.28 3.59 -14.92
C ALA A 299 16.46 3.15 -16.38
N GLN A 300 17.36 3.79 -17.13
CA GLN A 300 17.71 3.38 -18.49
C GLN A 300 18.28 1.95 -18.51
N ILE A 301 19.28 1.66 -17.68
CA ILE A 301 19.89 0.32 -17.58
C ILE A 301 18.85 -0.73 -17.20
N LEU A 302 17.96 -0.42 -16.25
CA LEU A 302 16.88 -1.32 -15.87
C LEU A 302 15.92 -1.59 -17.03
N ARG A 303 15.53 -0.57 -17.81
CA ARG A 303 14.66 -0.73 -18.98
C ARG A 303 15.30 -1.59 -20.08
N ASP A 304 16.63 -1.65 -20.15
CA ASP A 304 17.33 -2.53 -21.11
C ASP A 304 17.24 -4.01 -20.73
N HIS A 305 17.17 -4.34 -19.43
CA HIS A 305 17.29 -5.74 -18.95
C HIS A 305 16.01 -6.29 -18.32
N VAL A 306 15.07 -5.41 -17.96
CA VAL A 306 13.89 -5.75 -17.14
C VAL A 306 12.62 -5.21 -17.79
N ILE A 307 11.57 -6.02 -17.73
CA ILE A 307 10.19 -5.66 -18.08
C ILE A 307 9.42 -5.41 -16.78
N PHE A 308 8.98 -4.18 -16.57
CA PHE A 308 8.10 -3.87 -15.45
C PHE A 308 6.64 -3.88 -15.91
N LYS A 309 5.83 -4.76 -15.33
CA LYS A 309 4.36 -4.78 -15.48
C LYS A 309 3.74 -4.23 -14.20
N ILE A 310 3.02 -3.12 -14.29
CA ILE A 310 2.52 -2.39 -13.12
C ILE A 310 1.02 -2.18 -13.22
N VAL A 311 0.27 -2.65 -12.22
CA VAL A 311 -1.15 -2.35 -12.01
C VAL A 311 -1.28 -1.37 -10.85
N PRO A 312 -1.40 -0.06 -11.10
CA PRO A 312 -1.30 0.96 -10.05
C PRO A 312 -2.51 1.01 -9.10
N MET A 313 -3.66 0.48 -9.51
CA MET A 313 -4.86 0.46 -8.67
C MET A 313 -5.74 -0.75 -8.99
N LEU A 314 -5.66 -1.78 -8.14
CA LEU A 314 -6.39 -3.02 -8.34
C LEU A 314 -7.89 -2.93 -7.97
N ASN A 315 -8.27 -1.99 -7.12
CA ASN A 315 -9.66 -1.83 -6.64
C ASN A 315 -10.21 -0.40 -6.87
N PRO A 316 -10.35 0.05 -8.14
CA PRO A 316 -10.77 1.42 -8.45
C PRO A 316 -12.17 1.76 -7.93
N ASP A 317 -13.10 0.79 -7.89
CA ASP A 317 -14.46 1.03 -7.39
C ASP A 317 -14.46 1.32 -5.90
N GLY A 318 -13.78 0.49 -5.11
CA GLY A 318 -13.67 0.74 -3.69
C GLY A 318 -12.97 2.07 -3.38
N VAL A 319 -11.99 2.48 -4.22
CA VAL A 319 -11.32 3.79 -4.07
C VAL A 319 -12.32 4.91 -4.26
N TYR A 320 -13.08 4.86 -5.35
CA TYR A 320 -14.04 5.89 -5.71
C TYR A 320 -15.13 6.04 -4.64
N LEU A 321 -15.60 4.92 -4.08
CA LEU A 321 -16.64 4.90 -3.05
C LEU A 321 -16.15 5.35 -1.67
N GLY A 322 -14.84 5.43 -1.43
CA GLY A 322 -14.29 5.70 -0.10
C GLY A 322 -14.40 4.51 0.85
N ASN A 323 -14.29 3.28 0.34
CA ASN A 323 -14.13 2.09 1.18
C ASN A 323 -12.72 2.05 1.80
N TYR A 324 -12.52 1.26 2.85
CA TYR A 324 -11.22 0.98 3.45
C TYR A 324 -10.59 -0.32 2.93
N ARG A 325 -11.37 -1.41 2.82
CA ARG A 325 -10.83 -2.75 2.59
C ARG A 325 -11.47 -3.47 1.41
N CYS A 326 -12.78 -3.30 1.25
CA CYS A 326 -13.56 -4.12 0.34
C CYS A 326 -13.77 -3.51 -1.04
N SER A 327 -14.03 -4.37 -2.04
CA SER A 327 -14.59 -3.98 -3.34
C SER A 327 -16.02 -3.43 -3.21
N LEU A 328 -16.61 -3.00 -4.32
CA LEU A 328 -18.03 -2.60 -4.37
C LEU A 328 -18.95 -3.68 -3.77
N MET A 329 -18.68 -4.96 -4.07
CA MET A 329 -19.50 -6.09 -3.65
C MET A 329 -19.20 -6.57 -2.21
N GLY A 330 -18.39 -5.83 -1.44
CA GLY A 330 -18.11 -6.15 -0.04
C GLY A 330 -17.01 -7.19 0.18
N PHE A 331 -16.30 -7.61 -0.87
CA PHE A 331 -15.24 -8.62 -0.79
C PHE A 331 -13.86 -8.01 -0.51
N ASP A 332 -13.10 -8.64 0.40
CA ASP A 332 -11.67 -8.40 0.55
C ASP A 332 -10.94 -9.11 -0.59
N LEU A 333 -10.61 -8.37 -1.66
CA LEU A 333 -9.99 -8.93 -2.86
C LEU A 333 -8.69 -9.70 -2.56
N ASN A 334 -7.93 -9.30 -1.53
CA ASN A 334 -6.71 -10.02 -1.14
C ASN A 334 -6.99 -11.27 -0.29
N ARG A 335 -8.20 -11.85 -0.40
CA ARG A 335 -8.58 -13.19 0.08
C ARG A 335 -9.12 -14.09 -1.04
N HIS A 336 -9.22 -13.59 -2.27
CA HIS A 336 -9.87 -14.28 -3.40
C HIS A 336 -8.91 -14.66 -4.54
N TRP A 337 -7.60 -14.70 -4.30
CA TRP A 337 -6.63 -15.08 -5.34
C TRP A 337 -6.77 -16.54 -5.81
N GLN A 338 -7.25 -17.43 -4.94
CA GLN A 338 -7.40 -18.85 -5.27
C GLN A 338 -8.43 -19.09 -6.39
N ASP A 339 -9.59 -18.44 -6.31
CA ASP A 339 -10.64 -18.57 -7.32
C ASP A 339 -11.42 -17.24 -7.49
N PRO A 340 -10.81 -16.25 -8.18
CA PRO A 340 -11.48 -14.98 -8.41
C PRO A 340 -12.55 -15.12 -9.49
N SER A 341 -13.80 -14.93 -9.11
CA SER A 341 -14.91 -14.80 -10.07
C SER A 341 -14.69 -13.63 -11.08
N PRO A 342 -14.90 -13.85 -12.39
CA PRO A 342 -14.78 -12.79 -13.41
C PRO A 342 -15.89 -11.74 -13.35
N TRP A 343 -17.00 -11.99 -12.64
CA TRP A 343 -18.09 -11.02 -12.46
C TRP A 343 -18.02 -10.29 -11.12
N ALA A 344 -17.66 -10.97 -10.04
CA ALA A 344 -17.57 -10.37 -8.70
C ALA A 344 -16.20 -9.72 -8.42
N HIS A 345 -15.14 -10.25 -9.04
CA HIS A 345 -13.75 -9.80 -8.86
C HIS A 345 -13.06 -9.57 -10.22
N PRO A 346 -13.69 -8.85 -11.17
CA PRO A 346 -13.20 -8.76 -12.55
C PRO A 346 -11.76 -8.26 -12.64
N THR A 347 -11.37 -7.30 -11.79
CA THR A 347 -10.00 -6.75 -11.78
C THR A 347 -8.96 -7.76 -11.29
N LEU A 348 -9.28 -8.49 -10.22
CA LEU A 348 -8.42 -9.53 -9.67
C LEU A 348 -8.30 -10.72 -10.63
N HIS A 349 -9.42 -11.13 -11.24
CA HIS A 349 -9.45 -12.17 -12.26
C HIS A 349 -8.55 -11.81 -13.45
N ALA A 350 -8.68 -10.60 -14.01
CA ALA A 350 -7.88 -10.16 -15.15
C ALA A 350 -6.37 -10.16 -14.85
N VAL A 351 -5.97 -9.66 -13.68
CA VAL A 351 -4.56 -9.69 -13.25
C VAL A 351 -4.05 -11.11 -13.06
N LYS A 352 -4.82 -11.98 -12.40
CA LYS A 352 -4.45 -13.39 -12.23
C LYS A 352 -4.26 -14.09 -13.57
N GLN A 353 -5.19 -13.93 -14.51
CA GLN A 353 -5.10 -14.55 -15.83
C GLN A 353 -3.83 -14.10 -16.57
N LEU A 354 -3.53 -12.79 -16.54
CA LEU A 354 -2.31 -12.26 -17.14
C LEU A 354 -1.05 -12.87 -16.51
N ILE A 355 -0.96 -12.93 -15.18
CA ILE A 355 0.18 -13.51 -14.47
C ILE A 355 0.36 -14.99 -14.82
N VAL A 356 -0.74 -15.77 -14.83
CA VAL A 356 -0.71 -17.18 -15.20
C VAL A 356 -0.26 -17.37 -16.64
N GLN A 357 -0.80 -16.58 -17.58
CA GLN A 357 -0.40 -16.62 -18.98
C GLN A 357 1.10 -16.31 -19.16
N MET A 358 1.62 -15.33 -18.43
CA MET A 358 3.05 -15.00 -18.46
C MET A 358 3.93 -16.09 -17.84
N ASN A 359 3.49 -16.74 -16.76
CA ASN A 359 4.25 -17.86 -16.17
C ASN A 359 4.29 -19.09 -17.09
N GLN A 360 3.26 -19.27 -17.93
CA GLN A 360 3.19 -20.37 -18.88
C GLN A 360 3.96 -20.11 -20.18
N ASP A 361 4.35 -18.86 -20.46
CA ASP A 361 5.13 -18.52 -21.64
C ASP A 361 6.63 -18.75 -21.36
N PRO A 362 7.28 -19.74 -22.01
CA PRO A 362 8.69 -20.06 -21.75
C PRO A 362 9.66 -18.93 -22.14
N ARG A 363 9.20 -17.91 -22.87
CA ARG A 363 9.99 -16.73 -23.24
C ARG A 363 10.00 -15.66 -22.14
N VAL A 364 9.09 -15.78 -21.16
CA VAL A 364 8.93 -14.81 -20.07
C VAL A 364 9.52 -15.38 -18.80
N SER A 365 10.44 -14.64 -18.17
CA SER A 365 11.00 -15.00 -16.87
C SER A 365 10.44 -14.07 -15.80
N LEU A 366 9.25 -14.41 -15.26
CA LEU A 366 8.63 -13.70 -14.14
C LEU A 366 9.38 -14.00 -12.84
N GLU A 367 10.12 -13.02 -12.33
CA GLU A 367 11.00 -13.21 -11.17
C GLU A 367 10.43 -12.57 -9.91
N PHE A 368 9.69 -11.48 -10.03
CA PHE A 368 9.10 -10.80 -8.89
C PHE A 368 7.60 -10.58 -9.07
N TYR A 369 6.85 -10.88 -8.02
CA TYR A 369 5.53 -10.33 -7.78
C TYR A 369 5.55 -9.51 -6.49
N ILE A 370 5.19 -8.23 -6.55
CA ILE A 370 5.15 -7.34 -5.37
C ILE A 370 3.75 -6.73 -5.26
N ASP A 371 3.09 -6.96 -4.14
CA ASP A 371 1.78 -6.38 -3.78
C ASP A 371 1.97 -5.28 -2.73
N VAL A 372 1.69 -4.02 -3.09
CA VAL A 372 1.96 -2.86 -2.25
C VAL A 372 0.72 -2.48 -1.42
N HIS A 373 0.94 -2.36 -0.12
CA HIS A 373 -0.06 -2.20 0.95
C HIS A 373 0.33 -1.11 1.96
N ALA A 374 -0.57 -0.83 2.90
CA ALA A 374 -0.28 0.05 4.04
C ALA A 374 -0.73 -0.53 5.39
N HIS A 375 0.08 -0.28 6.41
CA HIS A 375 -0.02 -0.89 7.72
C HIS A 375 -0.37 0.13 8.82
N SER A 376 -1.37 -0.18 9.64
CA SER A 376 -1.91 0.77 10.64
C SER A 376 -1.33 0.59 12.04
N THR A 377 -0.45 -0.38 12.27
CA THR A 377 0.07 -0.71 13.61
C THR A 377 1.59 -0.82 13.69
N MET A 378 2.31 -0.71 12.58
CA MET A 378 3.78 -0.78 12.56
C MET A 378 4.33 0.44 11.85
N LEU A 379 5.51 0.86 12.28
CA LEU A 379 6.29 1.92 11.64
C LEU A 379 7.09 1.35 10.47
N ASN A 380 7.66 2.26 9.66
CA ASN A 380 8.54 1.96 8.51
C ASN A 380 7.82 1.26 7.34
N GLY A 381 8.55 1.12 6.22
CA GLY A 381 8.27 0.13 5.19
C GLY A 381 8.90 -1.22 5.54
N PHE A 382 8.27 -2.33 5.19
CA PHE A 382 8.80 -3.69 5.40
C PHE A 382 8.11 -4.68 4.46
N MET A 383 8.65 -5.90 4.35
CA MET A 383 8.07 -6.92 3.46
C MET A 383 7.59 -8.16 4.22
N TYR A 384 6.55 -8.78 3.67
CA TYR A 384 6.23 -10.16 3.97
C TYR A 384 6.59 -11.04 2.77
N GLY A 385 7.32 -12.13 3.01
CA GLY A 385 7.66 -13.16 2.02
C GLY A 385 7.19 -14.55 2.45
N ASN A 386 7.45 -15.58 1.66
CA ASN A 386 6.96 -16.93 1.94
C ASN A 386 8.02 -17.78 2.66
N VAL A 387 7.59 -18.80 3.40
CA VAL A 387 8.52 -19.84 3.88
C VAL A 387 8.67 -20.87 2.77
N PHE A 388 9.92 -21.19 2.44
CA PHE A 388 10.28 -22.25 1.52
C PHE A 388 11.09 -23.32 2.26
N GLU A 389 11.03 -24.57 1.79
CA GLU A 389 11.81 -25.67 2.35
C GLU A 389 13.24 -25.68 1.81
N ASP A 390 13.42 -25.24 0.56
CA ASP A 390 14.73 -25.10 -0.09
C ASP A 390 15.53 -23.92 0.53
N GLU A 391 16.64 -24.24 1.18
CA GLU A 391 17.48 -23.25 1.86
C GLU A 391 18.06 -22.21 0.90
N GLU A 392 18.46 -22.61 -0.31
CA GLU A 392 18.99 -21.68 -1.32
C GLU A 392 17.94 -20.64 -1.70
N ARG A 393 16.69 -21.05 -1.95
CA ARG A 393 15.56 -20.15 -2.22
C ARG A 393 15.27 -19.23 -1.04
N VAL A 394 15.41 -19.71 0.20
CA VAL A 394 15.28 -18.88 1.41
C VAL A 394 16.34 -17.78 1.45
N HIS A 395 17.59 -18.10 1.15
CA HIS A 395 18.66 -17.11 1.09
C HIS A 395 18.43 -16.12 -0.04
N ARG A 396 18.06 -16.59 -1.25
CA ARG A 396 17.82 -15.72 -2.40
C ARG A 396 16.66 -14.75 -2.17
N GLN A 397 15.55 -15.18 -1.56
CA GLN A 397 14.44 -14.25 -1.27
C GLN A 397 14.82 -13.16 -0.24
N ALA A 398 15.77 -13.42 0.65
CA ALA A 398 16.19 -12.43 1.63
C ALA A 398 17.05 -11.31 1.02
N VAL A 399 17.63 -11.53 -0.17
CA VAL A 399 18.55 -10.58 -0.82
C VAL A 399 17.86 -9.26 -1.14
N PHE A 400 16.69 -9.28 -1.81
CA PHE A 400 16.05 -8.03 -2.23
C PHE A 400 15.64 -7.14 -1.04
N PRO A 401 14.95 -7.64 0.02
CA PRO A 401 14.66 -6.82 1.20
C PRO A 401 15.91 -6.31 1.91
N ARG A 402 17.02 -7.09 1.92
CA ARG A 402 18.30 -6.67 2.50
C ARG A 402 18.90 -5.47 1.75
N LEU A 403 18.91 -5.53 0.42
CA LEU A 403 19.38 -4.44 -0.44
C LEU A 403 18.46 -3.22 -0.33
N LEU A 404 17.14 -3.43 -0.21
CA LEU A 404 16.20 -2.33 -0.03
C LEU A 404 16.45 -1.60 1.30
N CYS A 405 16.74 -2.34 2.37
CA CYS A 405 17.12 -1.75 3.66
C CYS A 405 18.38 -0.88 3.59
N GLN A 406 19.32 -1.21 2.70
CA GLN A 406 20.53 -0.39 2.48
C GLN A 406 20.21 0.87 1.65
N ASN A 407 19.26 0.77 0.72
CA ASN A 407 18.90 1.84 -0.21
C ASN A 407 17.81 2.78 0.31
N ALA A 408 17.00 2.34 1.28
CA ALA A 408 15.86 3.06 1.81
C ALA A 408 15.97 3.18 3.35
N PRO A 409 16.28 4.37 3.90
CA PRO A 409 16.43 4.57 5.34
C PRO A 409 15.11 4.39 6.12
N ASP A 410 13.99 4.47 5.41
CA ASP A 410 12.65 4.28 5.95
C ASP A 410 12.14 2.83 5.81
N PHE A 411 12.96 1.92 5.25
CA PHE A 411 12.67 0.49 5.19
C PHE A 411 13.31 -0.28 6.35
N SER A 412 12.60 -1.25 6.92
CA SER A 412 13.03 -2.05 8.05
C SER A 412 13.14 -3.52 7.66
N PHE A 413 14.38 -4.00 7.56
CA PHE A 413 14.64 -5.44 7.42
C PHE A 413 14.28 -6.22 8.68
N SER A 414 14.41 -5.63 9.87
CA SER A 414 14.03 -6.29 11.13
C SER A 414 12.53 -6.56 11.24
N ASN A 415 11.69 -5.72 10.63
CA ASN A 415 10.24 -5.93 10.54
C ASN A 415 9.84 -6.82 9.35
N THR A 416 10.78 -7.14 8.45
CA THR A 416 10.53 -8.02 7.31
C THR A 416 10.43 -9.45 7.81
N SER A 417 9.38 -10.17 7.39
CA SER A 417 9.08 -11.51 7.91
C SER A 417 8.67 -12.47 6.81
N PHE A 418 9.14 -13.71 6.92
CA PHE A 418 8.80 -14.82 6.03
C PHE A 418 7.89 -15.78 6.80
N ASN A 419 6.68 -16.03 6.30
CA ASN A 419 5.68 -16.82 7.05
C ASN A 419 4.80 -17.72 6.15
N ARG A 420 4.17 -18.71 6.80
CA ARG A 420 3.22 -19.65 6.19
C ARG A 420 1.82 -19.60 6.82
N ASP A 421 1.42 -18.46 7.40
CA ASP A 421 0.12 -18.22 8.04
C ASP A 421 -1.08 -18.71 7.21
N VAL A 422 -1.86 -19.63 7.76
CA VAL A 422 -3.01 -20.25 7.05
C VAL A 422 -4.07 -19.22 6.67
N VAL A 423 -4.33 -18.24 7.54
CA VAL A 423 -5.29 -17.15 7.30
C VAL A 423 -4.90 -16.22 6.15
N LYS A 424 -3.66 -16.34 5.65
CA LYS A 424 -3.13 -15.58 4.52
C LYS A 424 -3.03 -16.42 3.24
N ALA A 425 -3.47 -17.68 3.23
CA ALA A 425 -3.35 -18.55 2.07
C ALA A 425 -4.03 -17.98 0.80
N GLY A 426 -5.14 -17.27 0.97
CA GLY A 426 -5.87 -16.61 -0.14
C GLY A 426 -5.31 -15.26 -0.60
N THR A 427 -4.16 -14.80 -0.09
CA THR A 427 -3.54 -13.54 -0.52
C THR A 427 -2.67 -13.74 -1.76
N GLY A 428 -2.42 -12.67 -2.52
CA GLY A 428 -1.67 -12.74 -3.77
C GLY A 428 -0.27 -13.29 -3.58
N ARG A 429 0.46 -12.77 -2.59
CA ARG A 429 1.77 -13.26 -2.17
C ARG A 429 1.80 -14.78 -1.95
N ARG A 430 0.79 -15.33 -1.28
CA ARG A 430 0.76 -16.73 -0.86
C ARG A 430 0.28 -17.66 -1.96
N PHE A 431 -0.79 -17.28 -2.65
CA PHE A 431 -1.31 -18.05 -3.76
C PHE A 431 -0.29 -18.13 -4.90
N LEU A 432 0.23 -16.98 -5.35
CA LEU A 432 1.22 -16.94 -6.43
C LEU A 432 2.54 -17.57 -6.00
N GLY A 433 2.96 -17.43 -4.75
CA GLY A 433 4.18 -18.06 -4.27
C GLY A 433 4.17 -19.59 -4.26
N GLY A 434 2.99 -20.23 -4.33
CA GLY A 434 2.86 -21.68 -4.53
C GLY A 434 2.52 -22.08 -5.96
N LEU A 435 2.23 -21.11 -6.85
CA LEU A 435 1.86 -21.35 -8.25
C LEU A 435 3.02 -21.08 -9.21
N LEU A 436 3.78 -20.02 -8.95
CA LEU A 436 4.89 -19.59 -9.78
C LEU A 436 6.12 -20.44 -9.52
N ASP A 437 7.01 -20.45 -10.51
CA ASP A 437 8.22 -21.26 -10.52
C ASP A 437 9.17 -20.93 -9.35
N ASP A 438 10.11 -21.84 -9.05
CA ASP A 438 11.02 -21.69 -7.92
C ASP A 438 11.99 -20.50 -8.02
N THR A 439 12.09 -19.91 -9.22
CA THR A 439 12.84 -18.68 -9.48
C THR A 439 12.03 -17.41 -9.19
N SER A 440 10.73 -17.51 -8.93
CA SER A 440 9.85 -16.38 -8.67
C SER A 440 9.70 -16.11 -7.17
N TYR A 441 9.83 -14.83 -6.80
CA TYR A 441 9.66 -14.35 -5.43
C TYR A 441 8.43 -13.46 -5.31
N CYS A 442 7.56 -13.80 -4.37
CA CYS A 442 6.34 -13.07 -4.11
C CYS A 442 6.44 -12.33 -2.77
N TYR A 443 6.23 -11.01 -2.79
CA TYR A 443 6.25 -10.17 -1.61
C TYR A 443 4.95 -9.38 -1.44
N THR A 444 4.60 -9.13 -0.18
CA THR A 444 3.72 -8.01 0.19
C THR A 444 4.62 -6.91 0.75
N LEU A 445 4.66 -5.74 0.10
CA LEU A 445 5.35 -4.55 0.61
C LEU A 445 4.35 -3.73 1.43
N GLU A 446 4.58 -3.64 2.73
CA GLU A 446 3.79 -2.81 3.64
C GLU A 446 4.50 -1.50 3.93
N VAL A 447 3.75 -0.43 4.12
CA VAL A 447 4.26 0.85 4.64
C VAL A 447 3.37 1.41 5.73
N SER A 448 3.96 1.97 6.79
CA SER A 448 3.18 2.64 7.84
C SER A 448 2.29 3.75 7.30
N PHE A 449 1.05 3.87 7.81
CA PHE A 449 0.21 5.05 7.59
C PHE A 449 0.75 6.32 8.28
N TYR A 450 1.63 6.17 9.27
CA TYR A 450 2.06 7.26 10.14
C TYR A 450 3.49 7.70 9.86
N SER A 451 4.47 6.89 10.26
CA SER A 451 5.86 7.34 10.36
C SER A 451 6.84 6.18 10.21
N TYR A 452 8.11 6.55 10.04
CA TYR A 452 9.24 5.62 10.01
C TYR A 452 10.32 6.05 10.98
N MET A 453 11.10 5.07 11.45
CA MET A 453 12.30 5.26 12.23
C MET A 453 13.52 5.08 11.33
N THR A 454 14.37 6.10 11.24
CA THR A 454 15.70 5.95 10.65
C THR A 454 16.61 5.22 11.64
N ALA A 455 17.53 4.37 11.16
CA ALA A 455 18.53 3.73 12.00
C ALA A 455 19.31 4.77 12.83
N GLY A 456 19.35 4.58 14.15
CA GLY A 456 20.00 5.50 15.09
C GLY A 456 19.18 6.74 15.48
N SER A 457 18.00 6.97 14.89
CA SER A 457 17.09 8.05 15.32
C SER A 457 16.31 7.64 16.57
N THR A 458 16.08 8.60 17.47
CA THR A 458 15.21 8.45 18.65
C THR A 458 13.78 8.93 18.40
N ALA A 459 13.54 9.64 17.29
CA ALA A 459 12.23 10.20 16.97
C ALA A 459 11.70 9.68 15.61
N PRO A 460 10.41 9.33 15.53
CA PRO A 460 9.79 8.93 14.28
C PRO A 460 9.60 10.13 13.35
N VAL A 461 9.81 9.93 12.06
CA VAL A 461 9.55 10.92 11.01
C VAL A 461 8.22 10.60 10.34
N PRO A 462 7.20 11.47 10.42
CA PRO A 462 5.93 11.23 9.75
C PRO A 462 6.10 11.15 8.23
N TYR A 463 5.46 10.15 7.62
CA TYR A 463 5.37 10.09 6.18
C TYR A 463 4.55 11.26 5.62
N THR A 464 4.99 11.73 4.46
CA THR A 464 4.35 12.71 3.57
C THR A 464 4.08 12.05 2.23
N GLU A 465 3.29 12.69 1.36
CA GLU A 465 3.10 12.23 -0.02
C GLU A 465 4.46 11.97 -0.73
N GLU A 466 5.42 12.89 -0.57
CA GLU A 466 6.74 12.81 -1.19
C GLU A 466 7.61 11.68 -0.62
N THR A 467 7.58 11.45 0.69
CA THR A 467 8.40 10.39 1.30
C THR A 467 7.86 8.99 0.97
N TYR A 468 6.55 8.82 0.78
CA TYR A 468 6.02 7.58 0.20
C TYR A 468 6.51 7.38 -1.24
N MET A 469 6.47 8.42 -2.08
CA MET A 469 7.01 8.34 -3.44
C MET A 469 8.52 8.04 -3.44
N LYS A 470 9.27 8.59 -2.48
CA LYS A 470 10.71 8.30 -2.30
C LYS A 470 10.96 6.82 -2.03
N LEU A 471 10.18 6.18 -1.15
CA LEU A 471 10.28 4.75 -0.93
C LEU A 471 10.05 3.95 -2.22
N GLY A 472 9.04 4.34 -3.02
CA GLY A 472 8.81 3.76 -4.35
C GLY A 472 10.01 3.88 -5.30
N ARG A 473 10.62 5.06 -5.37
CA ARG A 473 11.85 5.26 -6.17
C ARG A 473 13.00 4.38 -5.68
N ASN A 474 13.15 4.21 -4.36
CA ASN A 474 14.17 3.34 -3.79
C ASN A 474 13.91 1.87 -4.13
N VAL A 475 12.66 1.39 -4.04
CA VAL A 475 12.27 0.04 -4.47
C VAL A 475 12.68 -0.20 -5.93
N ALA A 476 12.34 0.72 -6.84
CA ALA A 476 12.69 0.59 -8.25
C ALA A 476 14.21 0.59 -8.47
N ARG A 477 14.95 1.46 -7.77
CA ARG A 477 16.41 1.54 -7.85
C ARG A 477 17.12 0.27 -7.34
N THR A 478 16.60 -0.36 -6.29
CA THR A 478 17.17 -1.57 -5.69
C THR A 478 17.26 -2.75 -6.65
N PHE A 479 16.40 -2.81 -7.68
CA PHE A 479 16.52 -3.84 -8.71
C PHE A 479 17.87 -3.81 -9.44
N LEU A 480 18.51 -2.64 -9.58
CA LEU A 480 19.82 -2.58 -10.22
C LEU A 480 20.86 -3.34 -9.41
N ASP A 481 20.89 -3.13 -8.10
CA ASP A 481 21.84 -3.80 -7.21
C ASP A 481 21.58 -5.30 -7.17
N TYR A 482 20.30 -5.70 -7.12
CA TYR A 482 19.89 -7.10 -7.17
C TYR A 482 20.36 -7.77 -8.48
N TYR A 483 20.15 -7.13 -9.63
CA TYR A 483 20.51 -7.71 -10.92
C TYR A 483 22.01 -7.67 -11.24
N LYS A 484 22.77 -6.77 -10.60
CA LYS A 484 24.24 -6.81 -10.62
C LYS A 484 24.78 -7.99 -9.84
N LEU A 485 24.26 -8.21 -8.63
CA LEU A 485 24.67 -9.35 -7.78
C LEU A 485 24.39 -10.70 -8.45
N ASN A 486 23.32 -10.79 -9.23
CA ASN A 486 22.96 -11.99 -9.99
C ASN A 486 23.59 -12.07 -11.39
N ASN A 487 24.60 -11.23 -11.69
CA ASN A 487 25.33 -11.19 -12.98
C ASN A 487 24.47 -10.95 -14.23
N LEU A 488 23.21 -10.50 -14.08
CA LEU A 488 22.35 -10.14 -15.22
C LEU A 488 22.81 -8.81 -15.84
N ILE A 489 23.20 -7.86 -14.99
CA ILE A 489 23.72 -6.55 -15.38
C ILE A 489 25.21 -6.50 -15.04
N LYS A 490 26.07 -6.40 -16.07
CA LYS A 490 27.53 -6.33 -15.88
C LYS A 490 27.96 -4.97 -15.34
N ASP A 491 28.88 -4.94 -14.39
CA ASP A 491 29.55 -3.72 -13.95
C ASP A 491 30.62 -3.31 -14.99
N ASN A 492 30.27 -2.36 -15.87
CA ASN A 492 31.24 -1.75 -16.79
C ASN A 492 31.96 -0.53 -16.19
N ARG A 493 32.05 -0.43 -14.85
CA ARG A 493 32.87 0.62 -14.21
C ARG A 493 34.31 0.11 -14.09
N PRO A 494 35.34 0.86 -14.55
CA PRO A 494 36.72 0.51 -14.25
C PRO A 494 36.90 0.53 -12.74
N ILE A 495 37.29 -0.59 -12.16
CA ILE A 495 37.70 -0.66 -10.76
C ILE A 495 39.10 -0.02 -10.70
N HIS A 496 39.18 1.28 -10.47
CA HIS A 496 40.43 1.87 -10.01
C HIS A 496 40.58 1.51 -8.53
N ILE A 497 41.20 0.35 -8.27
CA ILE A 497 41.77 0.06 -6.96
C ILE A 497 43.03 0.94 -6.86
N GLN A 498 42.99 2.00 -6.05
CA GLN A 498 44.23 2.57 -5.52
C GLN A 498 44.77 1.60 -4.46
N SER A 499 45.65 0.71 -4.90
CA SER A 499 46.51 -0.07 -4.02
C SER A 499 47.77 0.75 -3.74
N SER A 500 47.70 1.70 -2.80
CA SER A 500 48.90 2.24 -2.16
C SER A 500 48.54 3.02 -0.90
N GLU A 501 48.48 2.34 0.23
CA GLU A 501 48.94 2.86 1.52
C GLU A 501 48.84 1.76 2.58
N LEU A 502 49.81 0.85 2.55
CA LEU A 502 50.17 0.03 3.71
C LEU A 502 51.53 -0.64 3.44
N LYS A 503 52.60 0.15 3.51
CA LYS A 503 53.94 -0.34 3.84
C LYS A 503 54.67 0.68 4.72
N SER A 504 54.60 0.40 6.02
CA SER A 504 55.67 0.48 7.02
C SER A 504 56.78 1.51 6.83
N HIS A 505 56.79 2.48 7.73
CA HIS A 505 57.99 3.18 8.19
C HIS A 505 59.04 2.19 8.71
N THR A 506 60.20 2.18 8.07
CA THR A 506 61.50 1.86 8.64
C THR A 506 62.52 2.76 7.94
N GLY A 507 63.37 3.43 8.72
CA GLY A 507 64.33 4.42 8.20
C GLY A 507 65.47 3.78 7.41
N ASP A 508 66.24 4.57 6.67
CA ASP A 508 67.47 5.20 7.16
C ASP A 508 68.14 6.04 6.03
N SER A 509 68.78 7.12 6.47
CA SER A 509 69.87 7.93 5.93
C SER A 509 70.29 8.04 4.43
N ASN A 510 70.68 9.29 4.13
CA ASN A 510 71.77 9.78 3.26
C ASN A 510 71.50 10.14 1.79
N GLY A 511 71.77 11.42 1.46
CA GLY A 511 72.08 11.85 0.09
C GLY A 511 71.93 13.35 -0.19
N LYS A 512 72.99 14.12 0.09
CA LYS A 512 73.20 15.56 -0.15
C LYS A 512 72.87 16.06 -1.58
N GLY A 513 72.58 17.37 -1.71
CA GLY A 513 72.99 18.12 -2.92
C GLY A 513 72.23 19.40 -3.29
N ASN A 514 72.63 20.52 -2.67
CA ASN A 514 72.57 21.93 -3.07
C ASN A 514 71.94 22.37 -4.43
N GLY A 515 71.21 23.49 -4.37
CA GLY A 515 71.00 24.41 -5.50
C GLY A 515 70.26 25.68 -5.08
N VAL A 516 70.92 26.83 -5.17
CA VAL A 516 70.60 28.13 -4.56
C VAL A 516 69.91 29.09 -5.55
N GLY A 517 69.06 29.98 -5.01
CA GLY A 517 68.89 31.37 -5.45
C GLY A 517 67.51 31.71 -5.99
N ARG A 518 66.91 32.89 -5.76
CA ARG A 518 67.16 34.06 -4.90
C ARG A 518 65.97 35.01 -5.14
N ASP A 519 65.70 35.86 -4.15
CA ASP A 519 65.05 37.20 -4.25
C ASP A 519 63.53 37.28 -4.60
N THR A 520 62.70 38.17 -4.04
CA THR A 520 62.76 39.17 -2.95
C THR A 520 61.32 39.65 -2.66
N ALA A 521 61.07 40.11 -1.42
CA ALA A 521 60.19 41.21 -0.93
C ALA A 521 58.77 41.43 -1.57
N ASP A 522 57.71 41.85 -0.87
CA ASP A 522 57.65 42.70 0.31
C ASP A 522 56.21 42.75 0.91
N ARG A 523 56.16 42.98 2.24
CA ARG A 523 55.18 43.72 3.06
C ARG A 523 53.71 43.30 3.22
N GLU A 524 53.49 42.68 4.38
CA GLU A 524 52.86 43.25 5.59
C GLU A 524 51.47 43.96 5.54
N ARG A 525 50.59 43.42 6.41
CA ARG A 525 49.73 44.08 7.43
C ARG A 525 48.60 44.99 6.91
N GLU A 526 47.42 45.13 7.53
CA GLU A 526 46.93 44.75 8.85
C GLU A 526 45.38 44.81 8.86
N LYS A 527 44.78 43.94 9.67
CA LYS A 527 43.62 44.11 10.56
C LYS A 527 42.66 45.31 10.38
N SER A 528 41.35 45.01 10.39
CA SER A 528 40.37 45.35 11.46
C SER A 528 38.95 45.20 10.88
N GLN A 529 38.09 44.32 11.43
CA GLN A 529 37.19 44.48 12.59
C GLN A 529 36.15 45.60 12.47
N GLY A 530 34.88 45.23 12.75
CA GLY A 530 33.77 46.15 13.08
C GLY A 530 32.50 45.85 12.27
N VAL A 531 31.58 44.96 12.68
CA VAL A 531 30.59 45.05 13.78
C VAL A 531 29.38 45.96 13.46
N ARG A 532 28.21 45.31 13.41
CA ARG A 532 26.82 45.74 13.73
C ARG A 532 26.15 46.83 12.88
N HIS A 533 24.98 46.50 12.35
CA HIS A 533 23.73 46.67 13.10
C HIS A 533 22.72 45.56 12.81
#